data_AF-A0A382ZTA4-F1
#
_entry.id   AF-A0A382ZTA4-F1
#
_cell.length_a   1.000
_cell.length_b   1.000
_cell.length_c   1.000
_cell.angle_alpha   90.00
_cell.angle_beta   90.00
_cell.angle_gamma   90.00
#
_symmetry.space_group_name_H-M   'P 1'
#
loop_
_entity.id
_entity.type
_entity.pdbx_description
1 polymer ?
#
loop_
_entity_poly.entity_id
_entity_poly.type
_entity_poly.pdbx_seq_one_letter_code
_entity_poly.pdbx_strand_id
1 'polypeptide(L)'
;TIDWTIEDGALDIPIEERDSSEVTEITGLTPDGSVQCVTLTPVGTVAANYAFDVTPARLVTGLITERGLCQASKGGLVALYPERAEGSPGHQK
;
A
#
# COMPACT_ATOMS: atom_id res chain seq x y z
N THR A 1 4.89 7.58 1.57
CA THR A 1 4.17 8.80 2.02
C THR A 1 3.68 8.55 3.44
N ILE A 2 3.35 9.61 4.19
CA ILE A 2 2.88 9.49 5.57
C ILE A 2 1.56 10.25 5.68
N ASP A 3 0.51 9.56 6.10
CA ASP A 3 -0.72 10.19 6.57
C ASP A 3 -0.62 10.35 8.09
N TRP A 4 -0.65 11.59 8.56
CA TRP A 4 -0.48 11.93 9.98
C TRP A 4 -1.81 11.91 10.75
N THR A 5 -2.93 11.63 10.07
CA THR A 5 -4.27 11.59 10.66
C THR A 5 -4.73 10.18 11.05
N ILE A 6 -4.00 9.16 10.59
CA ILE A 6 -4.30 7.75 10.84
C ILE A 6 -3.51 7.27 12.06
N GLU A 7 -4.21 6.63 13.00
CA GLU A 7 -3.61 6.08 14.23
C GLU A 7 -3.55 4.55 14.19
N ASP A 8 -4.53 3.86 13.55
CA ASP A 8 -4.52 2.41 13.37
C ASP A 8 -4.70 2.01 11.90
N GLY A 9 -3.59 1.59 11.27
CA GLY A 9 -3.61 1.19 9.87
C GLY A 9 -4.52 0.00 9.55
N ALA A 10 -4.81 -0.90 10.51
CA ALA A 10 -5.65 -2.07 10.25
C ALA A 10 -7.15 -1.74 10.30
N LEU A 11 -7.53 -0.70 11.04
CA LEU A 11 -8.91 -0.26 11.18
C LEU A 11 -9.26 0.91 10.24
N ASP A 12 -8.31 1.81 10.03
CA ASP A 12 -8.57 3.11 9.40
C ASP A 12 -8.25 3.12 7.89
N ILE A 13 -7.41 2.20 7.38
CA ILE A 13 -7.02 2.17 5.96
C ILE A 13 -7.99 1.25 5.19
N PRO A 14 -8.84 1.80 4.30
CA PRO A 14 -9.64 0.96 3.42
C PRO A 14 -8.74 0.24 2.42
N ILE A 15 -8.96 -1.07 2.26
CA ILE A 15 -8.23 -1.89 1.28
C ILE A 15 -9.05 -1.97 0.00
N GLU A 16 -8.47 -1.45 -1.08
CA GLU A 16 -9.05 -1.51 -2.43
C GLU A 16 -9.11 -2.96 -2.93
N GLU A 17 -10.28 -3.39 -3.39
CA GLU A 17 -10.45 -4.62 -4.17
C GLU A 17 -10.53 -4.25 -5.65
N ARG A 18 -9.66 -4.86 -6.46
CA ARG A 18 -9.52 -4.59 -7.89
C ARG A 18 -10.25 -5.65 -8.72
N ASP A 19 -10.32 -5.40 -10.02
CA ASP A 19 -10.97 -6.33 -10.95
C ASP A 19 -10.33 -7.72 -10.88
N SER A 20 -11.17 -8.76 -10.76
CA SER A 20 -10.71 -10.15 -10.68
C SER A 20 -9.95 -10.60 -11.93
N SER A 21 -10.22 -9.99 -13.09
CA SER A 21 -9.53 -10.32 -14.35
C SER A 21 -8.02 -10.12 -14.28
N GLU A 22 -7.53 -9.22 -13.42
CA GLU A 22 -6.08 -9.00 -13.24
C GLU A 22 -5.34 -10.23 -12.69
N VAL A 23 -6.06 -11.13 -12.01
CA VAL A 23 -5.51 -12.38 -11.45
C VAL A 23 -6.07 -13.64 -12.10
N THR A 24 -7.20 -13.54 -12.82
CA THR A 24 -7.78 -14.69 -13.53
C THR A 24 -7.40 -14.77 -15.01
N GLU A 25 -6.91 -13.68 -15.60
CA GLU A 25 -6.56 -13.58 -17.02
C GLU A 25 -5.13 -13.05 -17.22
N ILE A 26 -4.52 -13.40 -18.34
CA ILE A 26 -3.22 -12.84 -18.75
C ILE A 26 -3.21 -12.53 -20.24
N THR A 27 -2.66 -11.36 -20.58
CA THR A 27 -2.44 -10.96 -21.98
C THR A 27 -0.98 -11.19 -22.37
N GLY A 28 -0.75 -11.86 -23.50
CA GLY A 28 0.60 -12.20 -23.97
C GLY A 28 0.72 -12.34 -25.47
N LEU A 29 1.96 -12.50 -25.95
CA LEU A 29 2.31 -12.72 -27.36
C LEU A 29 2.29 -14.22 -27.68
N THR A 30 1.62 -14.61 -28.76
CA THR A 30 1.56 -15.99 -29.25
C THR A 30 2.66 -16.29 -30.28
N PRO A 31 2.92 -17.57 -30.61
CA PRO A 31 3.96 -17.94 -31.58
C PRO A 31 3.74 -17.39 -33.01
N ASP A 32 2.51 -17.07 -33.39
CA ASP A 32 2.16 -16.44 -34.66
C ASP A 32 2.32 -14.90 -34.64
N GLY A 33 2.74 -14.33 -33.51
CA GLY A 33 2.98 -12.91 -33.33
C GLY A 33 1.72 -12.09 -32.96
N SER A 34 0.57 -12.72 -32.74
CA SER A 34 -0.63 -12.02 -32.25
C SER A 34 -0.59 -11.80 -30.72
N VAL A 35 -1.31 -10.78 -30.24
CA VAL A 35 -1.53 -10.56 -28.80
C VAL A 35 -2.89 -11.13 -28.43
N GLN A 36 -2.93 -12.02 -27.43
CA GLN A 36 -4.16 -12.65 -26.97
C GLN A 36 -4.28 -12.55 -25.45
N CYS A 37 -5.51 -12.35 -24.96
CA CYS A 37 -5.85 -12.53 -23.55
C CYS A 37 -6.40 -13.94 -23.35
N VAL A 38 -5.90 -14.64 -22.33
CA VAL A 38 -6.32 -16.00 -21.99
C VAL A 38 -6.71 -16.10 -20.53
N THR A 39 -7.75 -16.88 -20.24
CA THR A 39 -8.18 -17.19 -18.87
C THR A 39 -7.28 -18.28 -18.29
N LEU A 40 -6.68 -18.01 -17.14
CA LEU A 40 -5.79 -18.93 -16.42
C LEU A 40 -6.54 -19.87 -15.46
N THR A 41 -7.69 -19.43 -14.98
CA THR A 41 -8.48 -20.15 -13.97
C THR A 41 -9.62 -20.95 -14.61
N PRO A 42 -10.18 -21.97 -13.92
CA PRO A 42 -11.39 -22.63 -14.38
C PRO A 42 -12.55 -21.65 -14.57
N VAL A 43 -13.42 -21.94 -15.54
CA VAL A 43 -14.62 -21.14 -15.83
C VAL A 43 -15.48 -21.00 -14.58
N GLY A 44 -15.87 -19.76 -14.24
CA GLY A 44 -16.71 -19.44 -13.09
C GLY A 44 -15.95 -19.28 -11.76
N THR A 45 -14.62 -19.33 -11.77
CA THR A 45 -13.81 -19.00 -10.59
C THR A 45 -14.08 -17.58 -10.12
N VAL A 46 -14.31 -17.40 -8.82
CA VAL A 46 -14.36 -16.08 -8.17
C VAL A 46 -12.99 -15.82 -7.54
N ALA A 47 -12.43 -14.65 -7.77
CA ALA A 47 -11.14 -14.25 -7.21
C ALA A 47 -11.31 -13.05 -6.27
N ALA A 48 -10.58 -13.07 -5.16
CA ALA A 48 -10.37 -11.90 -4.32
C ALA A 48 -9.05 -11.25 -4.74
N ASN A 49 -9.10 -9.97 -5.13
CA ASN A 49 -7.93 -9.24 -5.62
C ASN A 49 -7.73 -7.94 -4.81
N TYR A 50 -7.29 -8.09 -3.56
CA TYR A 50 -6.95 -6.96 -2.72
C TYR A 50 -5.63 -6.33 -3.20
N ALA A 51 -5.69 -5.05 -3.56
CA ALA A 51 -4.55 -4.32 -4.13
C ALA A 51 -3.42 -4.07 -3.12
N PHE A 52 -3.77 -4.01 -1.84
CA PHE A 52 -2.87 -3.65 -0.75
C PHE A 52 -3.10 -4.54 0.48
N ASP A 53 -2.10 -4.56 1.36
CA ASP A 53 -2.22 -5.09 2.72
C ASP A 53 -1.66 -4.09 3.73
N VAL A 54 -1.84 -4.36 5.02
CA VAL A 54 -1.28 -3.57 6.11
C VAL A 54 -0.17 -4.35 6.77
N THR A 55 1.06 -3.84 6.68
CA THR A 55 2.21 -4.37 7.43
C THR A 55 2.30 -3.70 8.80
N PRO A 56 2.12 -4.41 9.92
CA PRO A 56 2.24 -3.83 11.25
C PRO A 56 3.65 -3.29 11.51
N ALA A 57 3.74 -2.14 12.20
CA ALA A 57 5.00 -1.45 12.47
C ALA A 57 6.07 -2.33 13.17
N ARG A 58 5.65 -3.29 14.02
CA ARG A 58 6.57 -4.24 14.69
C ARG A 58 7.35 -5.16 13.73
N LEU A 59 6.90 -5.28 12.47
CA LEU A 59 7.56 -6.06 11.42
C LEU A 59 8.48 -5.19 10.55
N VAL A 60 8.53 -3.88 10.80
CA VAL A 60 9.30 -2.91 10.02
C VAL A 60 10.52 -2.45 10.83
N THR A 61 11.73 -2.77 10.34
CA THR A 61 12.99 -2.39 11.02
C THR A 61 13.18 -0.87 11.12
N GLY A 62 12.71 -0.12 10.13
CA GLY A 62 12.77 1.33 10.12
C GLY A 62 12.11 1.94 8.88
N LEU A 63 11.81 3.23 8.96
CA LEU A 63 11.22 4.01 7.89
C LEU A 63 12.28 4.93 7.30
N ILE A 64 12.53 4.80 6.00
CA ILE A 64 13.40 5.72 5.24
C ILE A 64 12.51 6.78 4.60
N THR A 65 12.86 8.03 4.85
CA THR A 65 12.17 9.22 4.32
C THR A 65 13.16 10.16 3.67
N GLU A 66 12.69 11.25 3.07
CA GLU A 66 13.55 12.33 2.58
C GLU A 66 14.36 13.02 3.69
N ARG A 67 13.97 12.85 4.96
CA ARG A 67 14.66 13.40 6.14
C ARG A 67 15.59 12.38 6.83
N GLY A 68 15.73 11.18 6.28
CA GLY A 68 16.58 10.12 6.80
C GLY A 68 15.82 8.90 7.32
N LEU A 69 16.51 8.08 8.10
CA LEU A 69 16.02 6.83 8.68
C LEU A 69 15.54 7.04 10.12
N CYS A 70 14.37 6.48 10.47
CA CYS A 70 13.89 6.42 11.85
C CYS A 70 13.29 5.04 12.19
N GLN A 71 13.07 4.80 13.48
CA GLN A 71 12.29 3.64 13.94
C GLN A 71 10.84 3.75 13.47
N ALA A 72 10.22 2.64 13.08
CA ALA A 72 8.81 2.58 12.65
C ALA A 72 7.86 2.81 13.84
N SER A 73 7.74 4.06 14.26
CA SER A 73 6.99 4.47 15.44
C SER A 73 6.61 5.95 15.33
N LYS A 74 5.57 6.37 16.05
CA LYS A 74 5.16 7.78 16.16
C LYS A 74 6.33 8.67 16.63
N GLY A 75 7.08 8.23 17.65
CA GLY A 75 8.25 8.95 18.14
C GLY A 75 9.38 9.06 17.11
N GLY A 76 9.66 7.99 16.37
CA GLY A 76 10.66 8.00 15.30
C GLY A 76 10.30 8.98 14.17
N LEU A 77 9.03 9.00 13.77
CA LEU A 77 8.52 9.95 12.79
C LEU A 77 8.56 11.40 13.30
N VAL A 78 8.13 11.66 14.54
CA VAL A 78 8.21 13.01 15.14
C VAL A 78 9.65 13.51 15.26
N ALA A 79 10.63 12.63 15.49
CA ALA A 79 12.03 13.03 15.52
C ALA A 79 12.55 13.56 14.16
N LEU A 80 12.01 13.06 13.04
CA LEU A 80 12.31 13.58 11.70
C LEU A 80 11.41 14.76 11.29
N TYR A 81 10.18 14.81 11.81
CA TYR A 81 9.16 15.82 11.50
C TYR A 81 8.63 16.50 12.78
N PRO A 82 9.46 17.29 13.49
CA PRO A 82 9.06 17.90 14.76
C PRO A 82 7.86 18.83 14.64
N GLU A 83 7.63 19.43 13.47
CA GLU A 83 6.47 20.28 13.18
C GLU A 83 5.13 19.51 13.18
N ARG A 84 5.17 18.18 13.13
CA ARG A 84 4.01 17.28 13.21
C ARG A 84 3.75 16.78 14.63
N ALA A 85 4.57 17.18 15.61
CA ALA A 85 4.30 16.90 17.02
C ALA A 85 3.03 17.60 17.48
N GLU A 86 2.20 16.90 18.26
CA GLU A 86 1.01 17.47 18.90
C GLU A 86 1.37 18.75 19.67
N GLY A 87 0.74 19.88 19.31
CA GLY A 87 1.00 21.20 19.91
C GLY A 87 1.92 22.13 19.13
N SER A 88 2.45 21.72 17.97
CA SER A 88 3.14 22.64 17.05
C SER A 88 2.14 23.62 16.40
N PRO A 89 2.41 24.94 16.32
CA PRO A 89 1.51 25.88 15.67
C PRO A 89 1.34 25.48 14.20
N GLY A 90 0.14 25.00 13.87
CA GLY A 90 -0.15 24.38 12.57
C GLY A 90 0.14 25.33 11.42
N HIS A 91 1.01 24.91 10.50
CA HIS A 91 1.06 25.51 9.17
C HIS A 91 -0.12 24.95 8.38
N GLN A 92 -1.24 25.67 8.42
CA GLN A 92 -2.30 25.52 7.42
C GLN A 92 -1.69 25.85 6.05
N LYS A 93 -1.73 24.88 5.14
CA LYS A 93 -1.77 25.12 3.71
C LYS A 93 -2.95 24.34 3.15
#